data_AF-A0A645F4Q2-F1
#
_entry.id   AF-A0A645F4Q2-F1
#
_cell.length_a   1.000
_cell.length_b   1.000
_cell.length_c   1.000
_cell.angle_alpha   90.00
_cell.angle_beta   90.00
_cell.angle_gamma   90.00
#
_symmetry.space_group_name_H-M   'P 1'
#
loop_
_entity.id
_entity.type
_entity.pdbx_description
1 polymer ?
#
loop_
_entity_poly.entity_id
_entity_poly.type
_entity_poly.pdbx_seq_one_letter_code
_entity_poly.pdbx_strand_id
1 'polypeptide(L)'
;MKTAKVEINNQIKISEEEIHYLENILLSIENCENLAELLDIREELGKVGYLKSQNKSKKETKLTTKPHEFLSSDGFKILVGKNNKQNDHLTLKVADNNDIWLHTKNIPGSHVIIKCEGKEVSDETLFEGAMLAAYFSKSKMSAQVPVDYTKKKNIKYLTESFNSH
;
A
#
# COMPACT_ATOMS: atom_id res chain seq x y z
N MET A 1 -5.86 -29.20 25.70
CA MET A 1 -5.30 -27.86 26.03
C MET A 1 -4.36 -27.29 24.97
N LYS A 2 -3.55 -28.08 24.24
CA LYS A 2 -2.68 -27.54 23.17
C LYS A 2 -3.45 -26.92 21.98
N THR A 3 -4.55 -27.53 21.55
CA THR A 3 -5.37 -27.04 20.41
C THR A 3 -6.04 -25.70 20.69
N ALA A 4 -6.62 -25.51 21.88
CA ALA A 4 -7.23 -24.23 22.26
C ALA A 4 -6.22 -23.08 22.32
N LYS A 5 -4.98 -23.34 22.75
CA LYS A 5 -3.90 -22.34 22.76
C LYS A 5 -3.47 -21.96 21.34
N VAL A 6 -3.47 -22.90 20.40
CA VAL A 6 -3.17 -22.63 18.98
C VAL A 6 -4.29 -21.79 18.35
N GLU A 7 -5.55 -22.16 18.59
CA GLU A 7 -6.72 -21.43 18.09
C GLU A 7 -6.74 -19.98 18.58
N ILE A 8 -6.49 -19.76 19.88
CA ILE A 8 -6.43 -18.41 20.48
C ILE A 8 -5.31 -17.58 19.87
N ASN A 9 -4.11 -18.14 19.68
CA ASN A 9 -3.02 -17.42 19.02
C ASN A 9 -3.37 -17.06 17.57
N ASN A 10 -4.07 -17.95 16.86
CA ASN A 10 -4.52 -17.67 15.51
C ASN A 10 -5.55 -16.51 15.47
N GLN A 11 -6.50 -16.50 16.39
CA GLN A 11 -7.49 -15.42 16.51
C GLN A 11 -6.83 -14.07 16.87
N ILE A 12 -5.82 -14.07 17.73
CA ILE A 12 -5.03 -12.87 18.05
C ILE A 12 -4.35 -12.36 16.78
N LYS A 13 -3.68 -13.24 16.02
CA LYS A 13 -2.99 -12.88 14.78
C LYS A 13 -3.94 -12.29 13.73
N ILE A 14 -5.11 -12.90 13.55
CA ILE A 14 -6.15 -12.38 12.62
C ILE A 14 -6.62 -11.00 13.08
N SER A 15 -6.86 -10.83 14.38
CA SER A 15 -7.31 -9.54 14.93
C SER A 15 -6.25 -8.44 14.77
N GLU A 16 -4.96 -8.78 14.96
CA GLU A 16 -3.84 -7.86 14.76
C GLU A 16 -3.69 -7.46 13.28
N GLU A 17 -3.83 -8.41 12.35
CA GLU A 17 -3.84 -8.14 10.91
C GLU A 17 -5.04 -7.25 10.52
N GLU A 18 -6.21 -7.49 11.10
CA GLU A 18 -7.42 -6.68 10.87
C GLU A 18 -7.25 -5.25 11.39
N ILE A 19 -6.68 -5.07 12.59
CA ILE A 19 -6.34 -3.75 13.12
C ILE A 19 -5.39 -3.03 12.16
N HIS A 20 -4.33 -3.72 11.69
CA HIS A 20 -3.38 -3.12 10.76
C HIS A 20 -4.03 -2.72 9.43
N TYR A 21 -4.94 -3.53 8.91
CA TYR A 21 -5.71 -3.21 7.71
C TYR A 21 -6.57 -1.95 7.92
N LEU A 22 -7.34 -1.89 9.02
CA LEU A 22 -8.19 -0.74 9.33
C LEU A 22 -7.37 0.55 9.56
N GLU A 23 -6.18 0.45 10.14
CA GLU A 23 -5.27 1.58 10.28
C GLU A 23 -4.74 2.09 8.93
N ASN A 24 -4.44 1.19 7.98
CA ASN A 24 -4.08 1.59 6.61
C ASN A 24 -5.23 2.31 5.91
N ILE A 25 -6.47 1.85 6.09
CA ILE A 25 -7.66 2.52 5.56
C ILE A 25 -7.82 3.90 6.16
N LEU A 26 -7.69 4.03 7.49
CA LEU A 26 -7.80 5.32 8.17
C LEU A 26 -6.76 6.31 7.63
N LEU A 27 -5.51 5.86 7.48
CA LEU A 27 -4.44 6.67 6.90
C LEU A 27 -4.75 7.10 5.46
N SER A 28 -5.30 6.18 4.65
CA SER A 28 -5.72 6.48 3.28
C SER A 28 -6.82 7.55 3.26
N ILE A 29 -7.77 7.50 4.20
CA ILE A 29 -8.84 8.50 4.34
C ILE A 29 -8.27 9.85 4.79
N GLU A 30 -7.34 9.88 5.74
CA GLU A 30 -6.69 11.10 6.21
C GLU A 30 -5.88 11.80 5.10
N ASN A 31 -5.26 11.01 4.22
CA ASN A 31 -4.47 11.52 3.09
C ASN A 31 -5.30 11.78 1.83
N CYS A 32 -6.62 11.54 1.84
CA CYS A 32 -7.49 11.83 0.70
C CYS A 32 -7.58 13.34 0.47
N GLU A 33 -7.24 13.79 -0.73
CA GLU A 33 -7.33 15.21 -1.12
C GLU A 33 -8.65 15.52 -1.84
N ASN A 34 -9.36 14.49 -2.30
CA ASN A 34 -10.53 14.67 -3.15
C ASN A 34 -11.59 13.56 -2.97
N LEU A 35 -12.82 13.89 -3.35
CA LEU A 35 -13.98 13.01 -3.15
C LEU A 35 -13.89 11.71 -3.99
N ALA A 36 -13.14 11.71 -5.09
CA ALA A 36 -12.92 10.52 -5.90
C ALA A 36 -12.08 9.46 -5.17
N GLU A 37 -11.03 9.88 -4.46
CA GLU A 37 -10.20 8.98 -3.62
C GLU A 37 -11.02 8.35 -2.49
N LEU A 38 -11.88 9.15 -1.85
CA LEU A 38 -12.80 8.67 -0.81
C LEU A 38 -13.77 7.60 -1.36
N LEU A 39 -14.26 7.77 -2.59
CA LEU A 39 -15.13 6.78 -3.24
C LEU A 39 -14.38 5.48 -3.55
N ASP A 40 -13.11 5.56 -3.99
CA ASP A 40 -12.26 4.38 -4.22
C ASP A 40 -12.05 3.57 -2.93
N ILE A 41 -11.79 4.24 -1.79
CA ILE A 41 -11.68 3.59 -0.47
C ILE A 41 -13.02 2.99 -0.03
N ARG A 42 -14.13 3.69 -0.27
CA ARG A 42 -15.47 3.18 0.04
C ARG A 42 -15.80 1.92 -0.76
N GLU A 43 -15.43 1.88 -2.04
CA GLU A 43 -15.56 0.68 -2.87
C GLU A 43 -14.70 -0.48 -2.33
N GLU A 44 -13.47 -0.19 -1.88
CA GLU A 44 -12.59 -1.17 -1.26
C GLU A 44 -13.22 -1.78 0.00
N LEU A 45 -13.68 -0.95 0.92
CA LEU A 45 -14.40 -1.38 2.13
C LEU A 45 -15.68 -2.18 1.80
N GLY A 46 -16.36 -1.84 0.70
CA GLY A 46 -17.50 -2.60 0.19
C GLY A 46 -17.12 -3.98 -0.35
N LYS A 47 -15.94 -4.14 -0.96
CA LYS A 47 -15.44 -5.43 -1.46
C LYS A 47 -14.99 -6.35 -0.33
N VAL A 48 -14.37 -5.80 0.71
CA VAL A 48 -13.93 -6.56 1.89
C VAL A 48 -15.11 -6.91 2.81
N GLY A 49 -16.27 -6.30 2.60
CA GLY A 49 -17.52 -6.65 3.28
C GLY A 49 -17.85 -5.80 4.51
N TYR A 50 -17.02 -4.80 4.83
CA TYR A 50 -17.28 -3.86 5.93
C TYR A 50 -18.43 -2.90 5.63
N LEU A 51 -18.74 -2.63 4.36
CA LEU A 51 -19.86 -1.78 3.95
C LEU A 51 -20.88 -2.55 3.11
N LYS A 52 -22.17 -2.36 3.42
CA LYS A 52 -23.25 -2.82 2.53
C LYS A 52 -23.17 -2.04 1.22
N SER A 53 -22.82 -2.74 0.13
CA SER A 53 -22.80 -2.18 -1.22
C SER A 53 -24.19 -1.62 -1.56
N GLN A 54 -24.30 -0.29 -1.64
CA GLN A 54 -25.51 0.35 -2.12
C GLN A 54 -25.51 0.29 -3.65
N ASN A 55 -26.30 -0.65 -4.16
CA ASN A 55 -26.76 -0.80 -5.54
C ASN A 55 -25.72 -1.13 -6.62
N LYS A 56 -26.02 -2.25 -7.29
CA LYS A 56 -25.35 -2.81 -8.47
C LYS A 56 -25.38 -1.81 -9.63
N SER A 57 -24.22 -1.32 -10.02
CA SER A 57 -23.92 -1.13 -11.43
C SER A 57 -22.54 -1.71 -11.71
N LYS A 58 -22.51 -2.80 -12.49
CA LYS A 58 -21.30 -3.35 -13.11
C LYS A 58 -20.67 -2.24 -13.97
N LYS A 59 -19.76 -1.46 -13.39
CA LYS A 59 -18.70 -0.81 -14.15
C LYS A 59 -17.41 -1.34 -13.57
N GLU A 60 -16.65 -2.01 -14.42
CA GLU A 60 -15.30 -2.44 -14.09
C GLU A 60 -14.55 -1.29 -13.43
N THR A 61 -13.98 -1.60 -12.27
CA THR A 61 -13.16 -0.73 -11.44
C THR A 61 -11.95 -0.22 -12.22
N LYS A 62 -12.13 0.82 -13.03
CA LYS A 62 -11.04 1.71 -13.37
C LYS A 62 -10.67 2.43 -12.08
N LEU A 63 -9.39 2.43 -11.74
CA LEU A 63 -8.87 3.38 -10.75
C LEU A 63 -9.35 4.75 -11.19
N THR A 64 -10.18 5.40 -10.37
CA THR A 64 -10.73 6.71 -10.73
C THR A 64 -9.66 7.80 -10.56
N THR A 65 -8.63 7.49 -9.77
CA THR A 65 -7.59 8.39 -9.32
C THR A 65 -6.21 7.86 -9.71
N LYS A 66 -5.33 8.78 -10.11
CA LYS A 66 -3.93 8.46 -10.39
C LYS A 66 -3.14 8.42 -9.09
N PRO A 67 -2.09 7.60 -8.99
CA PRO A 67 -1.12 7.71 -7.92
C PRO A 67 -0.46 9.09 -7.93
N HIS A 68 0.11 9.51 -6.80
CA HIS A 68 0.95 10.70 -6.81
C HIS A 68 2.21 10.42 -7.62
N GLU A 69 2.55 11.34 -8.51
CA GLU A 69 3.76 11.28 -9.32
C GLU A 69 4.69 12.40 -8.89
N PHE A 70 5.90 12.04 -8.50
CA PHE A 70 6.98 12.96 -8.14
C PHE A 70 8.18 12.74 -9.07
N LEU A 71 9.02 13.75 -9.18
CA LEU A 71 10.28 13.67 -9.90
C LEU A 71 11.42 13.84 -8.89
N SER A 72 12.35 12.89 -8.90
CA SER A 72 13.57 13.00 -8.09
C SER A 72 14.52 14.05 -8.63
N SER A 73 15.50 14.43 -7.81
CA SER A 73 16.57 15.35 -8.21
C SER A 73 17.36 14.87 -9.44
N ASP A 74 17.48 13.55 -9.63
CA ASP A 74 18.14 12.93 -10.80
C ASP A 74 17.21 12.70 -12.00
N GLY A 75 15.93 13.10 -11.89
CA GLY A 75 14.96 12.97 -12.98
C GLY A 75 14.27 11.61 -13.09
N PHE A 76 14.42 10.71 -12.10
CA PHE A 76 13.61 9.49 -12.00
C PHE A 76 12.20 9.81 -11.51
N LYS A 77 11.21 9.11 -12.08
CA LYS A 77 9.81 9.23 -11.63
C LYS A 77 9.58 8.37 -10.39
N ILE A 78 8.98 8.96 -9.37
CA ILE A 78 8.57 8.30 -8.14
C ILE A 78 7.05 8.28 -8.08
N LEU A 79 6.46 7.09 -7.96
CA LEU A 79 5.01 6.89 -7.87
C LEU A 79 4.63 6.50 -6.46
N VAL A 80 3.65 7.18 -5.86
CA VAL A 80 3.17 6.90 -4.50
C VAL A 80 1.68 6.55 -4.55
N GLY A 81 1.31 5.39 -4.02
CA GLY A 81 -0.09 4.96 -3.99
C GLY A 81 -0.87 5.62 -2.85
N LYS A 82 -2.11 6.02 -3.12
CA LYS A 82 -2.96 6.73 -2.14
C LYS A 82 -3.84 5.80 -1.28
N ASN A 83 -4.05 4.57 -1.73
CA ASN A 83 -4.87 3.57 -1.06
C ASN A 83 -4.37 2.16 -1.43
N ASN A 84 -4.87 1.13 -0.75
CA ASN A 84 -4.41 -0.25 -0.95
C ASN A 84 -4.64 -0.72 -2.40
N LYS A 85 -5.79 -0.39 -3.00
CA LYS A 85 -6.10 -0.72 -4.41
C LYS A 85 -5.08 -0.12 -5.38
N GLN A 86 -4.63 1.11 -5.16
CA GLN A 86 -3.57 1.75 -5.94
C GLN A 86 -2.20 1.15 -5.62
N ASN A 87 -1.90 0.85 -4.35
CA ASN A 87 -0.64 0.23 -3.94
C ASN A 87 -0.43 -1.11 -4.65
N ASP A 88 -1.47 -1.94 -4.70
CA ASP A 88 -1.47 -3.21 -5.42
C ASP A 88 -1.34 -2.99 -6.92
N HIS A 89 -2.08 -2.03 -7.49
CA HIS A 89 -1.95 -1.72 -8.91
C HIS A 89 -0.54 -1.25 -9.29
N LEU A 90 0.05 -0.37 -8.48
CA LEU A 90 1.40 0.15 -8.66
C LEU A 90 2.41 -0.99 -8.62
N THR A 91 2.30 -1.85 -7.62
CA THR A 91 3.27 -2.92 -7.39
C THR A 91 3.12 -4.06 -8.41
N LEU A 92 1.89 -4.40 -8.82
CA LEU A 92 1.61 -5.56 -9.68
C LEU A 92 1.58 -5.23 -11.17
N LYS A 93 0.99 -4.10 -11.56
CA LYS A 93 0.71 -3.76 -12.97
C LYS A 93 1.59 -2.65 -13.51
N VAL A 94 1.95 -1.66 -12.68
CA VAL A 94 2.72 -0.49 -13.14
C VAL A 94 4.22 -0.73 -13.01
N ALA A 95 4.68 -1.31 -11.90
CA ALA A 95 6.09 -1.50 -11.61
C ALA A 95 6.73 -2.61 -12.47
N ASP A 96 7.86 -2.27 -13.08
CA ASP A 96 8.71 -3.18 -13.83
C ASP A 96 9.63 -3.96 -12.89
N ASN A 97 10.15 -5.10 -13.35
CA ASN A 97 10.96 -5.99 -12.52
C ASN A 97 12.26 -5.35 -11.99
N ASN A 98 12.76 -4.31 -12.67
CA ASN A 98 13.96 -3.57 -12.30
C ASN A 98 13.67 -2.33 -11.45
N ASP A 99 12.40 -1.96 -11.27
CA ASP A 99 12.03 -0.82 -10.45
C ASP A 99 12.26 -1.10 -8.97
N ILE A 100 12.54 -0.03 -8.22
CA ILE A 100 12.70 -0.11 -6.77
C ILE A 100 11.35 0.16 -6.13
N TRP A 101 10.95 -0.73 -5.24
CA TRP A 101 9.79 -0.58 -4.37
C TRP A 101 10.25 -0.25 -2.97
N LEU A 102 9.56 0.67 -2.31
CA LEU A 102 9.80 1.09 -0.93
C LEU A 102 8.49 1.10 -0.14
N HIS A 103 8.61 0.76 1.14
CA HIS A 103 7.52 0.81 2.10
C HIS A 103 8.05 0.93 3.53
N THR A 104 7.25 1.52 4.42
CA THR A 104 7.62 1.66 5.82
C THR A 104 7.58 0.32 6.56
N LYS A 105 8.69 -0.03 7.20
CA LYS A 105 8.84 -1.31 7.91
C LYS A 105 7.86 -1.41 9.08
N ASN A 106 6.98 -2.42 9.05
CA ASN A 106 5.99 -2.72 10.10
C ASN A 106 5.00 -1.58 10.41
N ILE A 107 4.87 -0.58 9.53
CA ILE A 107 4.03 0.59 9.76
C ILE A 107 3.07 0.73 8.57
N PRO A 108 1.76 0.97 8.82
CA PRO A 108 0.80 1.33 7.78
C PRO A 108 1.29 2.53 6.94
N GLY A 109 1.28 2.39 5.63
CA GLY A 109 1.82 3.41 4.72
C GLY A 109 1.68 3.07 3.24
N SER A 110 1.89 4.09 2.41
CA SER A 110 1.81 3.99 0.96
C SER A 110 2.97 3.19 0.36
N HIS A 111 2.68 2.44 -0.71
CA HIS A 111 3.74 1.82 -1.53
C HIS A 111 4.35 2.89 -2.45
N VAL A 112 5.67 2.96 -2.48
CA VAL A 112 6.42 3.88 -3.32
C VAL A 112 7.20 3.09 -4.36
N ILE A 113 7.09 3.48 -5.63
CA ILE A 113 7.82 2.88 -6.75
C ILE A 113 8.73 3.93 -7.39
N ILE A 114 10.02 3.67 -7.47
CA ILE A 114 10.98 4.46 -8.26
C ILE A 114 11.15 3.78 -9.61
N LYS A 115 10.73 4.46 -10.67
CA LYS A 115 10.93 4.01 -12.05
C LYS A 115 12.40 4.12 -12.43
N CYS A 116 13.07 2.97 -12.50
CA CYS A 116 14.51 2.92 -12.79
C CYS A 116 14.78 2.94 -14.30
N GLU A 117 13.83 2.48 -15.12
CA GLU A 117 13.95 2.38 -16.59
C GLU A 117 15.25 1.67 -17.04
N GLY A 118 15.76 0.76 -16.22
CA GLY A 118 17.01 0.02 -16.48
C GLY A 118 18.31 0.75 -16.11
N LYS A 119 18.23 1.95 -15.52
CA LYS A 119 19.38 2.69 -14.97
C LYS A 119 19.56 2.40 -13.48
N GLU A 120 20.77 2.57 -12.98
CA GLU A 120 21.01 2.57 -11.55
C GLU A 120 20.53 3.88 -10.92
N VAL A 121 19.84 3.75 -9.79
CA VAL A 121 19.30 4.86 -9.02
C VAL A 121 20.36 5.28 -8.00
N SER A 122 20.59 6.59 -7.86
CA SER A 122 21.51 7.13 -6.87
C SER A 122 20.98 6.91 -5.44
N ASP A 123 21.87 6.97 -4.45
CA ASP A 123 21.45 6.94 -3.04
C ASP A 123 20.55 8.14 -2.70
N GLU A 124 20.70 9.27 -3.40
CA GLU A 124 19.89 10.48 -3.21
C GLU A 124 18.44 10.26 -3.65
N THR A 125 18.22 9.73 -4.85
CA THR A 125 16.88 9.37 -5.34
C THR A 125 16.24 8.28 -4.46
N LEU A 126 17.03 7.31 -3.98
CA LEU A 126 16.54 6.29 -3.05
C LEU A 126 16.08 6.93 -1.73
N PHE A 127 16.84 7.90 -1.22
CA PHE A 127 16.50 8.64 -0.01
C PHE A 127 15.24 9.49 -0.20
N GLU A 128 15.08 10.17 -1.33
CA GLU A 128 13.86 10.91 -1.67
C GLU A 128 12.62 9.99 -1.72
N GLY A 129 12.75 8.81 -2.33
CA GLY A 129 11.69 7.81 -2.32
C GLY A 129 11.35 7.33 -0.90
N ALA A 130 12.36 7.14 -0.05
CA ALA A 130 12.17 6.74 1.34
C ALA A 130 11.52 7.84 2.18
N MET A 131 11.87 9.11 1.95
CA MET A 131 11.22 10.25 2.58
C MET A 131 9.73 10.31 2.21
N LEU A 132 9.39 10.08 0.94
CA LEU A 132 8.00 10.02 0.51
C LEU A 132 7.25 8.86 1.19
N ALA A 133 7.86 7.66 1.25
CA ALA A 133 7.26 6.53 1.96
C ALA A 133 7.00 6.84 3.44
N ALA A 134 7.96 7.48 4.11
CA ALA A 134 7.82 7.90 5.50
C ALA A 134 6.75 8.99 5.69
N TYR A 135 6.70 9.96 4.77
CA TYR A 135 5.74 11.07 4.80
C TYR A 135 4.29 10.59 4.63
N PHE A 136 4.06 9.65 3.71
CA PHE A 136 2.76 9.03 3.47
C PHE A 136 2.52 7.78 4.33
N SER A 137 3.15 7.72 5.51
CA SER A 137 2.93 6.67 6.51
C SER A 137 2.29 7.24 7.78
N LYS A 138 1.78 6.35 8.63
CA LYS A 138 1.30 6.70 9.97
C LYS A 138 2.38 7.39 10.83
N SER A 139 3.66 7.13 10.54
CA SER A 139 4.80 7.66 11.30
C SER A 139 5.37 8.97 10.75
N LYS A 140 4.60 9.75 9.98
CA LYS A 140 5.04 11.02 9.38
C LYS A 140 5.62 12.05 10.37
N MET A 141 5.24 11.98 11.65
CA MET A 141 5.73 12.88 12.71
C MET A 141 6.91 12.31 13.52
N SER A 142 7.33 11.07 13.24
CA SER A 142 8.45 10.44 13.92
C SER A 142 9.77 10.91 13.34
N ALA A 143 10.76 11.18 14.20
CA ALA A 143 12.08 11.66 13.77
C ALA A 143 12.88 10.62 12.97
N GLN A 144 12.59 9.33 13.15
CA GLN A 144 13.24 8.24 12.42
C GLN A 144 12.20 7.19 12.06
N VAL A 145 12.00 6.97 10.76
CA VAL A 145 11.07 5.97 10.23
C VAL A 145 11.87 4.94 9.44
N PRO A 146 11.87 3.66 9.84
CA PRO A 146 12.54 2.62 9.07
C PRO A 146 11.76 2.36 7.77
N VAL A 147 12.45 2.45 6.64
CA VAL A 147 11.90 2.15 5.31
C VAL A 147 12.67 0.98 4.72
N ASP A 148 11.93 -0.05 4.32
CA ASP A 148 12.48 -1.17 3.57
C ASP A 148 12.37 -0.86 2.08
N TYR A 149 13.41 -1.19 1.32
CA TYR A 149 13.42 -1.07 -0.14
C TYR A 149 13.92 -2.36 -0.78
N THR A 150 13.38 -2.69 -1.94
CA THR A 150 13.82 -3.85 -2.72
C THR A 150 13.45 -3.68 -4.19
N LYS A 151 14.05 -4.48 -5.07
CA LYS A 151 13.60 -4.53 -6.48
C LYS A 151 12.25 -5.23 -6.54
N LYS A 152 11.33 -4.73 -7.37
CA LYS A 152 9.99 -5.30 -7.51
C LYS A 152 10.01 -6.81 -7.80
N LYS A 153 10.99 -7.31 -8.56
CA LYS A 153 11.16 -8.75 -8.82
C LYS A 153 11.34 -9.63 -7.57
N ASN A 154 11.77 -9.06 -6.45
CA ASN A 154 11.98 -9.76 -5.19
C ASN A 154 10.70 -9.82 -4.34
N ILE A 155 9.67 -9.06 -4.70
CA ILE A 155 8.40 -9.03 -3.98
C ILE A 155 7.59 -10.24 -4.39
N LYS A 156 7.21 -11.05 -3.40
CA LYS A 156 6.28 -12.15 -3.55
C LYS A 156 5.01 -11.82 -2.80
N TYR A 157 3.90 -11.83 -3.52
CA TYR A 157 2.59 -11.85 -2.89
C TYR A 157 2.34 -13.26 -2.36
N LEU A 158 2.17 -13.38 -1.04
CA LEU A 158 1.65 -14.59 -0.43
C LEU A 158 0.16 -14.63 -0.76
N THR A 159 -0.22 -15.41 -1.77
CA THR A 159 -1.60 -15.82 -1.96
C THR A 159 -1.96 -16.84 -0.89
N GLU A 160 -2.16 -16.40 0.35
CA GLU A 160 -2.91 -17.20 1.31
C GLU A 160 -4.40 -16.97 1.04
N SER A 161 -5.06 -18.07 0.71
CA SER A 161 -6.46 -18.20 0.38
C SER A 161 -7.36 -17.69 1.52
N PHE A 162 -7.62 -16.39 1.59
CA PHE A 162 -8.74 -15.82 2.36
C PHE A 162 -10.07 -16.10 1.64
N ASN A 163 -10.36 -17.38 1.39
CA ASN A 163 -11.67 -17.85 0.98
C ASN A 163 -11.88 -19.24 1.58
N SER A 164 -12.13 -19.25 2.87
CA SER A 164 -12.79 -20.35 3.56
C SER A 164 -13.53 -19.71 4.70
N HIS A 165 -14.80 -19.41 4.49
CA HIS A 165 -15.94 -19.67 5.37
C HIS A 165 -17.22 -19.60 4.51
#